data_AF-A0A9E4GBJ2-F1
#
_entry.id   AF-A0A9E4GBJ2-F1
#
_cell.length_a   1.000
_cell.length_b   1.000
_cell.length_c   1.000
_cell.angle_alpha   90.00
_cell.angle_beta   90.00
_cell.angle_gamma   90.00
#
_symmetry.space_group_name_H-M   'P 1'
#
loop_
_entity.id
_entity.type
_entity.pdbx_description
1 polymer ?
#
loop_
_entity_poly.entity_id
_entity_poly.type
_entity_poly.pdbx_seq_one_letter_code
_entity_poly.pdbx_strand_id
1 'polypeptide(L)'
;MARNLQYRFRAPALLDRALTHPSAVAEREPRARRTYDRLEFLGDRVLAVVVARLLYDAFPDAASGDLAPRLNQLVRRETLAEIAASLGLADHIVMAEADLAAGGAENPAILADVLEAVLGAIFVDGGLEAAGGFVHRHWGERAAALTTPPADAKTELQEWAQALAKAPPFYRVVDAAGPSHRPVFSVEVEIEGRAPTRGLGTTKRQAEQAAAAAMLAAIGGG
;
A
#
# COMPACT_ATOMS: atom_id res chain seq x y z
N MET A 1 16.13 15.59 -7.44
CA MET A 1 15.79 14.20 -7.81
C MET A 1 16.92 13.15 -7.66
N ALA A 2 17.91 13.01 -8.56
CA ALA A 2 18.83 11.86 -8.55
C ALA A 2 19.60 11.61 -7.24
N ARG A 3 19.91 12.69 -6.49
CA ARG A 3 20.51 12.60 -5.15
C ARG A 3 19.58 12.01 -4.09
N ASN A 4 18.28 12.29 -4.17
CA ASN A 4 17.26 11.77 -3.24
C ASN A 4 16.98 10.29 -3.52
N LEU A 5 16.96 9.90 -4.79
CA LEU A 5 16.82 8.49 -5.20
C LEU A 5 18.07 7.65 -4.90
N GLN A 6 19.21 8.31 -4.68
CA GLN A 6 20.53 7.67 -4.52
C GLN A 6 20.82 6.65 -5.62
N TYR A 7 20.36 6.96 -6.84
CA TYR A 7 20.56 6.16 -8.04
C TYR A 7 20.89 7.09 -9.22
N ARG A 8 21.94 6.73 -9.97
CA ARG A 8 22.36 7.48 -11.15
C ARG A 8 21.95 6.71 -12.41
N PHE A 9 20.94 7.23 -13.10
CA PHE A 9 20.46 6.65 -14.35
C PHE A 9 21.52 6.70 -15.45
N ARG A 10 21.68 5.58 -16.16
CA ARG A 10 22.45 5.49 -17.41
C ARG A 10 21.65 6.07 -18.58
N ALA A 11 20.33 5.87 -18.57
CA ALA A 11 19.38 6.48 -19.49
C ALA A 11 18.43 7.45 -18.74
N PRO A 12 18.77 8.75 -18.62
CA PRO A 12 17.96 9.74 -17.89
C PRO A 12 16.50 9.85 -18.37
N ALA A 13 16.26 9.60 -19.66
CA ALA A 13 14.92 9.59 -20.24
C ALA A 13 13.96 8.57 -19.59
N LEU A 14 14.47 7.54 -18.90
CA LEU A 14 13.63 6.62 -18.13
C LEU A 14 13.03 7.32 -16.91
N LEU A 15 13.80 8.17 -16.23
CA LEU A 15 13.32 8.96 -15.10
C LEU A 15 12.32 10.01 -15.56
N ASP A 16 12.60 10.71 -16.67
CA ASP A 16 11.68 11.71 -17.23
C ASP A 16 10.31 11.08 -17.52
N ARG A 17 10.30 9.89 -18.13
CA ARG A 17 9.07 9.13 -18.38
C ARG A 17 8.37 8.69 -17.10
N ALA A 18 9.12 8.20 -16.11
CA ALA A 18 8.56 7.78 -14.81
C ALA A 18 7.88 8.94 -14.06
N LEU A 19 8.29 10.18 -14.33
CA LEU A 19 7.73 11.38 -13.73
C LEU A 19 6.64 12.05 -14.59
N THR A 20 6.33 11.50 -15.77
CA THR A 20 5.38 12.12 -16.70
C THR A 20 4.00 11.47 -16.60
N HIS A 21 3.04 12.23 -16.09
CA HIS A 21 1.64 11.84 -16.00
C HIS A 21 0.96 11.81 -17.38
N PRO A 22 -0.02 10.91 -17.63
CA PRO A 22 -0.72 10.82 -18.90
C PRO A 22 -1.35 12.12 -19.42
N SER A 23 -1.74 13.02 -18.52
CA SER A 23 -2.31 14.31 -18.91
C SER A 23 -1.30 15.28 -19.52
N ALA A 24 0.00 15.11 -19.27
CA ALA A 24 1.04 15.92 -19.93
C ALA A 24 1.14 15.63 -21.44
N VAL A 25 0.60 14.50 -21.91
CA VAL A 25 0.73 14.04 -23.29
C VAL A 25 -0.61 14.16 -24.01
N ALA A 26 -0.62 14.92 -25.10
CA ALA A 26 -1.79 15.09 -25.96
C ALA A 26 -2.36 13.73 -26.41
N GLU A 27 -3.69 13.60 -26.47
CA GLU A 27 -4.38 12.32 -26.77
C GLU A 27 -3.98 11.69 -28.10
N ARG A 28 -3.54 12.53 -29.04
CA ARG A 28 -3.11 12.18 -30.40
C ARG A 28 -1.67 11.64 -30.48
N GLU A 29 -0.91 11.68 -29.38
CA GLU A 29 0.45 11.16 -29.31
C GLU A 29 0.50 9.78 -28.64
N PRO A 30 1.48 8.92 -28.99
CA PRO A 30 1.63 7.61 -28.38
C PRO A 30 2.07 7.71 -26.90
N ARG A 31 1.09 7.77 -25.99
CA ARG A 31 1.25 7.91 -24.53
C ARG A 31 2.13 6.84 -23.90
N ALA A 32 1.94 5.57 -24.30
CA ALA A 32 2.56 4.41 -23.64
C ALA A 32 4.11 4.44 -23.56
N ARG A 33 4.80 5.21 -24.42
CA ARG A 33 6.27 5.35 -24.38
C ARG A 33 6.75 6.68 -23.79
N ARG A 34 5.84 7.54 -23.35
CA ARG A 34 6.12 8.88 -22.85
C ARG A 34 5.65 9.10 -21.42
N THR A 35 4.72 8.28 -20.96
CA THR A 35 4.11 8.33 -19.63
C THR A 35 4.66 7.25 -18.72
N TYR A 36 4.33 7.35 -17.43
CA TYR A 36 4.76 6.44 -16.41
C TYR A 36 4.04 5.08 -16.43
N ASP A 37 2.87 4.95 -17.06
CA ASP A 37 1.95 3.80 -16.94
C ASP A 37 2.62 2.42 -17.12
N ARG A 38 3.49 2.29 -18.13
CA ARG A 38 4.20 1.01 -18.39
C ARG A 38 5.29 0.71 -17.37
N LEU A 39 5.91 1.77 -16.84
CA LEU A 39 6.93 1.66 -15.81
C LEU A 39 6.29 1.37 -14.45
N GLU A 40 5.16 1.99 -14.14
CA GLU A 40 4.32 1.71 -12.97
C GLU A 40 3.94 0.23 -12.94
N PHE A 41 3.32 -0.28 -14.01
CA PHE A 41 2.94 -1.69 -14.12
C PHE A 41 4.11 -2.65 -13.84
N LEU A 42 5.31 -2.33 -14.34
CA LEU A 42 6.50 -3.14 -14.11
C LEU A 42 7.02 -2.98 -12.68
N GLY A 43 7.03 -1.74 -12.20
CA GLY A 43 7.49 -1.32 -10.89
C GLY A 43 6.72 -1.97 -9.75
N ASP A 44 5.40 -2.04 -9.82
CA ASP A 44 4.52 -2.77 -8.89
C ASP A 44 5.00 -4.22 -8.69
N ARG A 45 5.25 -4.94 -9.78
CA ARG A 45 5.72 -6.34 -9.74
C ARG A 45 7.13 -6.47 -9.18
N VAL A 46 8.02 -5.54 -9.55
CA VAL A 46 9.38 -5.48 -9.02
C VAL A 46 9.34 -5.20 -7.52
N LEU A 47 8.50 -4.27 -7.06
CA LEU A 47 8.31 -3.97 -5.65
C LEU A 47 7.83 -5.20 -4.90
N ALA A 48 6.78 -5.86 -5.41
CA ALA A 48 6.19 -7.02 -4.78
C ALA A 48 7.22 -8.14 -4.56
N VAL A 49 8.02 -8.48 -5.58
CA VAL A 49 9.03 -9.55 -5.44
C VAL A 49 10.18 -9.15 -4.51
N VAL A 50 10.63 -7.90 -4.55
CA VAL A 50 11.72 -7.42 -3.71
C VAL A 50 11.32 -7.32 -2.24
N VAL A 51 10.12 -6.80 -1.96
CA VAL A 51 9.59 -6.71 -0.59
C VAL A 51 9.26 -8.10 -0.05
N ALA A 52 8.70 -9.00 -0.87
CA ALA A 52 8.49 -10.39 -0.47
C ALA A 52 9.80 -11.07 -0.09
N ARG A 53 10.88 -10.84 -0.86
CA ARG A 53 12.22 -11.35 -0.52
C ARG A 53 12.74 -10.76 0.80
N LEU A 54 12.58 -9.46 1.01
CA LEU A 54 12.99 -8.79 2.24
C LEU A 54 12.26 -9.38 3.46
N LEU A 55 10.97 -9.63 3.36
CA LEU A 55 10.18 -10.24 4.43
C LEU A 55 10.56 -11.71 4.66
N TYR A 56 10.80 -12.48 3.59
CA TYR A 56 11.25 -13.86 3.68
C TYR A 56 12.57 -13.98 4.46
N ASP A 57 13.53 -13.11 4.16
CA ASP A 57 14.83 -13.11 4.84
C ASP A 57 14.71 -12.58 6.30
N ALA A 58 13.82 -11.61 6.56
CA ALA A 58 13.65 -11.00 7.89
C ALA A 58 12.86 -11.87 8.87
N PHE A 59 11.98 -12.75 8.39
CA PHE A 59 11.09 -13.58 9.22
C PHE A 59 11.18 -15.07 8.81
N PRO A 60 12.31 -15.75 9.06
CA PRO A 60 12.55 -17.11 8.59
C PRO A 60 11.58 -18.16 9.18
N ASP A 61 11.02 -17.89 10.36
CA ASP A 61 10.09 -18.79 11.05
C ASP A 61 8.60 -18.44 10.80
N ALA A 62 8.32 -17.39 10.02
CA ALA A 62 6.94 -16.97 9.75
C ALA A 62 6.28 -17.83 8.67
N ALA A 63 5.01 -18.17 8.87
CA ALA A 63 4.22 -18.86 7.86
C ALA A 63 3.84 -17.91 6.72
N SER A 64 3.49 -18.45 5.55
CA SER A 64 3.02 -17.64 4.42
C SER A 64 1.82 -16.74 4.78
N GLY A 65 0.97 -17.19 5.69
CA GLY A 65 -0.18 -16.42 6.20
C GLY A 65 0.22 -15.16 6.99
N ASP A 66 1.40 -15.16 7.60
CA ASP A 66 1.94 -14.00 8.34
C ASP A 66 2.69 -13.03 7.41
N LEU A 67 3.30 -13.55 6.33
CA LEU A 67 4.07 -12.76 5.38
C LEU A 67 3.17 -11.93 4.45
N ALA A 68 2.02 -12.47 4.04
CA ALA A 68 1.13 -11.79 3.08
C ALA A 68 0.54 -10.47 3.63
N PRO A 69 0.03 -10.38 4.88
CA PRO A 69 -0.43 -9.12 5.47
C PRO A 69 0.68 -8.08 5.58
N ARG A 70 1.91 -8.51 5.92
CA ARG A 70 3.08 -7.63 5.98
C ARG A 70 3.43 -7.05 4.62
N LEU A 71 3.45 -7.90 3.59
CA LEU A 71 3.68 -7.49 2.20
C LEU A 71 2.64 -6.44 1.80
N ASN A 72 1.35 -6.74 2.01
CA ASN A 72 0.25 -5.84 1.67
C ASN A 72 0.37 -4.49 2.38
N GLN A 73 0.79 -4.44 3.65
CA GLN A 73 1.02 -3.18 4.34
C GLN A 73 2.19 -2.39 3.76
N LEU A 74 3.25 -3.05 3.32
CA LEU A 74 4.44 -2.40 2.79
C LEU A 74 4.25 -1.87 1.36
N VAL A 75 3.38 -2.50 0.56
CA VAL A 75 3.15 -2.13 -0.85
C VAL A 75 1.82 -1.39 -1.09
N ARG A 76 1.05 -1.10 -0.03
CA ARG A 76 -0.19 -0.32 -0.19
C ARG A 76 0.10 1.14 -0.59
N ARG A 77 -0.89 1.74 -1.26
CA ARG A 77 -0.87 3.13 -1.73
C ARG A 77 -0.44 4.13 -0.66
N GLU A 78 -0.92 4.00 0.57
CA GLU A 78 -0.59 4.94 1.65
C GLU A 78 0.91 4.93 1.95
N THR A 79 1.50 3.73 2.06
CA THR A 79 2.93 3.55 2.32
C THR A 79 3.76 4.08 1.14
N LEU A 80 3.31 3.83 -0.10
CA LEU A 80 3.95 4.34 -1.31
C LEU A 80 3.92 5.86 -1.38
N ALA A 81 2.77 6.48 -1.13
CA ALA A 81 2.61 7.92 -1.13
C ALA A 81 3.48 8.61 -0.07
N GLU A 82 3.59 8.02 1.13
CA GLU A 82 4.48 8.51 2.20
C GLU A 82 5.95 8.48 1.77
N ILE A 83 6.40 7.39 1.14
CA ILE A 83 7.77 7.27 0.63
C ILE A 83 8.01 8.27 -0.51
N ALA A 84 7.08 8.37 -1.45
CA ALA A 84 7.13 9.31 -2.58
C ALA A 84 7.25 10.77 -2.10
N ALA A 85 6.43 11.14 -1.10
CA ALA A 85 6.48 12.46 -0.48
C ALA A 85 7.82 12.71 0.22
N SER A 86 8.36 11.73 0.96
CA SER A 86 9.66 11.86 1.64
C SER A 86 10.85 12.02 0.66
N LEU A 87 10.70 11.52 -0.56
CA LEU A 87 11.66 11.67 -1.64
C LEU A 87 11.53 13.02 -2.38
N GLY A 88 10.45 13.77 -2.12
CA GLY A 88 10.10 15.00 -2.83
C GLY A 88 9.67 14.73 -4.27
N LEU A 89 8.98 13.62 -4.55
CA LEU A 89 8.58 13.29 -5.92
C LEU A 89 7.57 14.28 -6.50
N ALA A 90 6.67 14.83 -5.66
CA ALA A 90 5.64 15.80 -6.07
C ALA A 90 6.20 16.96 -6.91
N ASP A 91 7.30 17.56 -6.46
CA ASP A 91 7.96 18.72 -7.08
C ASP A 91 8.51 18.45 -8.49
N HIS A 92 8.51 17.20 -8.91
CA HIS A 92 9.15 16.74 -10.14
C HIS A 92 8.17 16.08 -11.10
N ILE A 93 6.89 15.94 -10.74
CA ILE A 93 5.87 15.35 -11.61
C ILE A 93 5.52 16.33 -12.73
N VAL A 94 5.56 15.83 -13.96
CA VAL A 94 5.13 16.56 -15.16
C VAL A 94 3.70 16.17 -15.49
N MET A 95 2.78 17.12 -15.42
CA MET A 95 1.36 16.95 -15.76
C MET A 95 0.81 18.22 -16.41
N ALA A 96 -0.41 18.17 -16.96
CA ALA A 96 -1.03 19.37 -17.53
C ALA A 96 -1.29 20.43 -16.44
N GLU A 97 -1.26 21.70 -16.83
CA GLU A 97 -1.41 22.84 -15.90
C GLU A 97 -2.73 22.79 -15.12
N ALA A 98 -3.81 22.32 -15.75
CA ALA A 98 -5.10 22.14 -15.08
C ALA A 98 -5.05 21.08 -13.96
N ASP A 99 -4.30 20.00 -14.14
CA ASP A 99 -4.15 18.95 -13.12
C ASP A 99 -3.23 19.41 -11.99
N LEU A 100 -2.17 20.16 -12.30
CA LEU A 100 -1.33 20.80 -11.27
C LEU A 100 -2.17 21.74 -10.40
N ALA A 101 -2.99 22.60 -11.01
CA ALA A 101 -3.85 23.53 -10.30
C ALA A 101 -4.90 22.82 -9.42
N ALA A 102 -5.26 21.58 -9.75
CA ALA A 102 -6.16 20.75 -8.95
C ALA A 102 -5.46 19.98 -7.81
N GLY A 103 -4.15 20.16 -7.61
CA GLY A 103 -3.37 19.45 -6.60
C GLY A 103 -3.02 18.01 -7.00
N GLY A 104 -2.89 17.75 -8.31
CA GLY A 104 -2.57 16.43 -8.83
C GLY A 104 -1.20 15.92 -8.38
N ALA A 105 -0.20 16.79 -8.24
CA ALA A 105 1.15 16.40 -7.84
C ALA A 105 1.21 15.88 -6.39
N GLU A 106 0.35 16.38 -5.51
CA GLU A 106 0.22 15.96 -4.12
C GLU A 106 -0.80 14.84 -3.92
N ASN A 107 -1.48 14.40 -4.99
CA ASN A 107 -2.46 13.34 -4.91
C ASN A 107 -1.78 12.00 -4.50
N PRO A 108 -2.21 11.36 -3.40
CA PRO A 108 -1.59 10.13 -2.93
C PRO A 108 -1.62 8.97 -3.93
N ALA A 109 -2.64 8.89 -4.80
CA ALA A 109 -2.68 7.89 -5.85
C ALA A 109 -1.58 8.12 -6.89
N ILE A 110 -1.47 9.35 -7.40
CA ILE A 110 -0.46 9.71 -8.40
C ILE A 110 0.96 9.56 -7.83
N LEU A 111 1.17 9.95 -6.56
CA LEU A 111 2.45 9.77 -5.89
C LEU A 111 2.86 8.30 -5.77
N ALA A 112 1.91 7.42 -5.47
CA ALA A 112 2.17 5.98 -5.41
C ALA A 112 2.54 5.43 -6.79
N ASP A 113 1.75 5.75 -7.82
CA ASP A 113 1.98 5.29 -9.20
C ASP A 113 3.34 5.77 -9.72
N VAL A 114 3.71 7.03 -9.43
CA VAL A 114 5.01 7.60 -9.81
C VAL A 114 6.16 6.92 -9.08
N LEU A 115 6.02 6.57 -7.80
CA LEU A 115 7.06 5.84 -7.07
C LEU A 115 7.29 4.44 -7.66
N GLU A 116 6.21 3.73 -7.99
CA GLU A 116 6.29 2.45 -8.69
C GLU A 116 6.96 2.63 -10.06
N ALA A 117 6.60 3.66 -10.81
CA ALA A 117 7.22 3.93 -12.10
C ALA A 117 8.72 4.28 -11.99
N VAL A 118 9.13 5.01 -10.96
CA VAL A 118 10.55 5.27 -10.68
C VAL A 118 11.29 3.96 -10.38
N LEU A 119 10.69 3.06 -9.60
CA LEU A 119 11.26 1.74 -9.34
C LEU A 119 11.35 0.91 -10.64
N GLY A 120 10.31 0.92 -11.47
CA GLY A 120 10.30 0.30 -12.79
C GLY A 120 11.40 0.87 -13.69
N ALA A 121 11.64 2.17 -13.66
CA ALA A 121 12.72 2.83 -14.40
C ALA A 121 14.10 2.39 -13.89
N ILE A 122 14.31 2.32 -12.57
CA ILE A 122 15.56 1.81 -11.97
C ILE A 122 15.81 0.37 -12.40
N PHE A 123 14.77 -0.47 -12.38
CA PHE A 123 14.86 -1.86 -12.81
C PHE A 123 15.25 -1.99 -14.29
N VAL A 124 14.64 -1.19 -15.18
CA VAL A 124 14.99 -1.21 -16.61
C VAL A 124 16.43 -0.73 -16.85
N ASP A 125 16.92 0.23 -16.08
CA ASP A 125 18.24 0.83 -16.25
C ASP A 125 19.39 0.00 -15.62
N GLY A 126 19.13 -0.56 -14.43
CA GLY A 126 20.14 -1.16 -13.55
C GLY A 126 19.84 -2.58 -13.09
N GLY A 127 18.70 -3.16 -13.48
CA GLY A 127 18.31 -4.52 -13.12
C GLY A 127 17.79 -4.68 -11.68
N LEU A 128 17.54 -5.93 -11.30
CA LEU A 128 16.93 -6.28 -10.02
C LEU A 128 17.81 -5.92 -8.81
N GLU A 129 19.13 -5.96 -8.95
CA GLU A 129 20.06 -5.59 -7.87
C GLU A 129 19.94 -4.09 -7.52
N ALA A 130 19.90 -3.22 -8.54
CA ALA A 130 19.73 -1.78 -8.35
C ALA A 130 18.37 -1.45 -7.72
N ALA A 131 17.30 -2.09 -8.23
CA ALA A 131 15.95 -1.96 -7.68
C ALA A 131 15.88 -2.47 -6.22
N GLY A 132 16.52 -3.61 -5.95
CA GLY A 132 16.65 -4.19 -4.62
C GLY A 132 17.33 -3.24 -3.62
N GLY A 133 18.45 -2.63 -4.03
CA GLY A 133 19.15 -1.64 -3.22
C GLY A 133 18.29 -0.41 -2.93
N PHE A 134 17.50 0.07 -3.89
CA PHE A 134 16.55 1.17 -3.67
C PHE A 134 15.47 0.79 -2.64
N VAL A 135 14.80 -0.35 -2.83
CA VAL A 135 13.76 -0.81 -1.90
C VAL A 135 14.32 -1.03 -0.50
N HIS A 136 15.49 -1.68 -0.35
CA HIS A 136 16.10 -1.90 0.97
C HIS A 136 16.29 -0.61 1.76
N ARG A 137 16.71 0.48 1.11
CA ARG A 137 16.93 1.78 1.78
C ARG A 137 15.63 2.43 2.25
N HIS A 138 14.56 2.33 1.48
CA HIS A 138 13.30 3.04 1.76
C HIS A 138 12.27 2.18 2.54
N TRP A 139 12.36 0.85 2.43
CA TRP A 139 11.48 -0.10 3.12
C TRP A 139 12.13 -0.80 4.31
N GLY A 140 13.46 -0.85 4.42
CA GLY A 140 14.15 -1.67 5.43
C GLY A 140 13.69 -1.40 6.85
N GLU A 141 13.67 -0.12 7.28
CA GLU A 141 13.20 0.26 8.62
C GLU A 141 11.71 -0.04 8.81
N ARG A 142 10.87 0.21 7.79
CA ARG A 142 9.43 -0.05 7.84
C ARG A 142 9.13 -1.53 8.01
N ALA A 143 9.85 -2.38 7.28
CA ALA A 143 9.70 -3.82 7.37
C ALA A 143 10.19 -4.37 8.71
N ALA A 144 11.32 -3.86 9.21
CA ALA A 144 11.85 -4.24 10.53
C ALA A 144 10.90 -3.81 11.68
N ALA A 145 10.20 -2.68 11.52
CA ALA A 145 9.22 -2.20 12.49
C ALA A 145 7.93 -3.03 12.54
N LEU A 146 7.66 -3.87 11.53
CA LEU A 146 6.57 -4.83 11.56
C LEU A 146 7.00 -6.03 12.42
N THR A 147 7.16 -5.90 13.72
CA THR A 147 7.51 -7.06 14.58
C THR A 147 6.34 -8.05 14.70
N THR A 148 5.11 -7.54 14.72
CA THR A 148 3.88 -8.35 14.75
C THR A 148 3.19 -8.26 13.38
N PRO A 149 2.69 -9.37 12.81
CA PRO A 149 1.92 -9.30 11.58
C PRO A 149 0.76 -8.33 11.78
N PRO A 150 0.43 -7.49 10.80
CA PRO A 150 -0.76 -6.67 10.86
C PRO A 150 -1.93 -7.64 11.03
N ALA A 151 -2.59 -7.59 12.19
CA ALA A 151 -3.69 -8.50 12.48
C ALA A 151 -4.78 -8.29 11.43
N ASP A 152 -4.97 -9.28 10.55
CA ASP A 152 -6.19 -9.37 9.76
C ASP A 152 -7.21 -10.16 10.58
N ALA A 153 -7.66 -9.51 11.65
CA ALA A 153 -8.62 -10.05 12.58
C ALA A 153 -9.92 -10.46 11.85
N LYS A 154 -10.28 -9.82 10.73
CA LYS A 154 -11.42 -10.26 9.91
C LYS A 154 -11.17 -11.64 9.30
N THR A 155 -10.00 -11.85 8.71
CA THR A 155 -9.63 -13.13 8.09
C THR A 155 -9.49 -14.22 9.16
N GLU A 156 -8.80 -13.93 10.27
CA GLU A 156 -8.67 -14.86 11.40
C GLU A 156 -10.04 -15.24 11.99
N LEU A 157 -10.94 -14.27 12.17
CA LEU A 157 -12.30 -14.52 12.66
C LEU A 157 -13.14 -15.32 11.67
N GLN A 158 -12.95 -15.11 10.38
CA GLN A 158 -13.61 -15.88 9.33
C GLN A 158 -13.11 -17.32 9.31
N GLU A 159 -11.80 -17.55 9.41
CA GLU A 159 -11.19 -18.88 9.49
C GLU A 159 -11.65 -19.63 10.75
N TRP A 160 -11.70 -18.95 11.89
CA TRP A 160 -12.26 -19.51 13.12
C TRP A 160 -13.72 -19.95 12.96
N ALA A 161 -14.56 -19.10 12.35
CA ALA A 161 -15.97 -19.43 12.10
C ALA A 161 -16.11 -20.63 11.15
N GLN A 162 -15.29 -20.67 10.09
CA GLN A 162 -15.27 -21.78 9.13
C GLN A 162 -14.81 -23.10 9.77
N ALA A 163 -13.77 -23.07 10.61
CA ALA A 163 -13.26 -24.24 11.32
C ALA A 163 -14.31 -24.88 12.24
N LEU A 164 -15.28 -24.08 12.73
CA LEU A 164 -16.41 -24.54 13.55
C LEU A 164 -17.70 -24.78 12.74
N ALA A 165 -17.63 -24.74 11.40
CA ALA A 165 -18.78 -24.87 10.50
C ALA A 165 -19.91 -23.86 10.80
N LYS A 166 -19.56 -22.67 11.28
CA LYS A 166 -20.49 -21.56 11.52
C LYS A 166 -20.68 -20.71 10.27
N ALA A 167 -21.77 -19.94 10.25
CA ALA A 167 -21.94 -18.87 9.28
C ALA A 167 -20.79 -17.84 9.37
N PRO A 168 -20.38 -17.22 8.25
CA PRO A 168 -19.31 -16.21 8.26
C PRO A 168 -19.72 -15.00 9.11
N PRO A 169 -18.75 -14.27 9.71
CA PRO A 169 -19.05 -13.10 10.54
C PRO A 169 -19.77 -12.01 9.74
N PHE A 170 -20.85 -11.47 10.32
CA PHE A 170 -21.63 -10.39 9.70
C PHE A 170 -21.21 -9.03 10.29
N TYR A 171 -20.91 -8.06 9.43
CA TYR A 171 -20.47 -6.73 9.85
C TYR A 171 -21.50 -5.68 9.48
N ARG A 172 -21.79 -4.76 10.41
CA ARG A 172 -22.73 -3.67 10.21
C ARG A 172 -22.19 -2.36 10.78
N VAL A 173 -22.21 -1.30 9.99
CA VAL A 173 -21.94 0.06 10.48
C VAL A 173 -23.11 0.47 11.35
N VAL A 174 -22.86 0.75 12.63
CA VAL A 174 -23.89 1.15 13.60
C VAL A 174 -23.90 2.65 13.86
N ASP A 175 -22.77 3.33 13.62
CA ASP A 175 -22.66 4.78 13.73
C ASP A 175 -21.53 5.33 12.84
N ALA A 176 -21.63 6.60 12.46
CA ALA A 176 -20.60 7.35 11.77
C ALA A 176 -20.65 8.81 12.23
N ALA A 177 -19.60 9.23 12.95
CA ALA A 177 -19.51 10.56 13.54
C ALA A 177 -18.27 11.33 13.06
N GLY A 178 -18.23 12.62 13.34
CA GLY A 178 -17.08 13.48 13.05
C GLY A 178 -17.15 14.23 11.72
N PRO A 179 -16.19 15.15 11.48
CA PRO A 179 -16.15 15.97 10.26
C PRO A 179 -15.97 15.10 9.00
N SER A 180 -16.44 15.58 7.85
CA SER A 180 -16.28 14.88 6.56
C SER A 180 -14.82 14.56 6.20
N HIS A 181 -13.86 15.34 6.70
CA HIS A 181 -12.43 15.13 6.51
C HIS A 181 -11.77 14.28 7.61
N ARG A 182 -12.49 13.92 8.69
CA ARG A 182 -12.02 13.07 9.80
C ARG A 182 -13.19 12.23 10.38
N PRO A 183 -13.79 11.34 9.58
CA PRO A 183 -14.87 10.49 10.08
C PRO A 183 -14.36 9.46 11.07
N VAL A 184 -15.22 9.07 12.02
CA VAL A 184 -15.05 7.94 12.93
C VAL A 184 -16.23 7.01 12.71
N PHE A 185 -15.94 5.81 12.22
CA PHE A 185 -16.93 4.76 12.00
C PHE A 185 -16.98 3.83 13.20
N SER A 186 -18.19 3.45 13.59
CA SER A 186 -18.46 2.39 14.55
C SER A 186 -19.08 1.21 13.83
N VAL A 187 -18.44 0.05 13.92
CA VAL A 187 -18.88 -1.18 13.28
C VAL A 187 -19.09 -2.24 14.34
N GLU A 188 -20.18 -3.00 14.21
CA GLU A 188 -20.50 -4.17 15.01
C GLU A 188 -20.26 -5.43 14.17
N VAL A 189 -19.70 -6.47 14.80
CA VAL A 189 -19.56 -7.80 14.22
C VAL A 189 -20.40 -8.80 15.00
N GLU A 190 -21.16 -9.61 14.26
CA GLU A 190 -22.08 -10.62 14.79
C GLU A 190 -21.65 -12.01 14.30
N ILE A 191 -21.65 -12.98 15.23
CA ILE A 191 -21.49 -14.40 14.93
C ILE A 191 -22.52 -15.19 15.72
N GLU A 192 -23.09 -16.20 15.08
CA GLU A 192 -24.07 -17.10 15.69
C GLU A 192 -23.57 -17.71 17.01
N GLY A 193 -24.33 -17.48 18.08
CA GLY A 193 -24.04 -17.99 19.42
C GLY A 193 -22.99 -17.18 20.19
N ARG A 194 -22.62 -15.99 19.72
CA ARG A 194 -21.73 -15.06 20.44
C ARG A 194 -22.40 -13.69 20.60
N ALA A 195 -22.08 -13.00 21.69
CA ALA A 195 -22.49 -11.61 21.86
C ALA A 195 -21.78 -10.74 20.81
N PRO A 196 -22.48 -9.80 20.15
CA PRO A 196 -21.86 -8.90 19.19
C PRO A 196 -20.76 -8.06 19.84
N THR A 197 -19.70 -7.77 19.10
CA THR A 197 -18.63 -6.88 19.55
C THR A 197 -18.49 -5.69 18.60
N ARG A 198 -17.89 -4.60 19.07
CA ARG A 198 -17.80 -3.34 18.33
C ARG A 198 -16.36 -2.88 18.18
N GLY A 199 -16.09 -2.21 17.06
CA GLY A 199 -14.82 -1.60 16.74
C GLY A 199 -15.00 -0.20 16.17
N LEU A 200 -14.01 0.65 16.44
CA LEU A 200 -13.94 2.02 15.92
C LEU A 200 -12.79 2.15 14.93
N GLY A 201 -12.93 3.03 13.94
CA GLY A 201 -11.85 3.31 12.99
C GLY A 201 -12.11 4.55 12.15
N THR A 202 -11.04 5.14 11.59
CA THR A 202 -11.17 6.31 10.70
C THR A 202 -11.61 5.94 9.29
N THR A 203 -11.63 4.64 8.99
CA THR A 203 -12.24 4.05 7.80
C THR A 203 -13.14 2.88 8.24
N LYS A 204 -14.14 2.53 7.42
CA LYS A 204 -14.99 1.35 7.65
C LYS A 204 -14.15 0.08 7.82
N ARG A 205 -13.13 -0.09 6.99
CA ARG A 205 -12.21 -1.25 7.04
C ARG A 205 -11.48 -1.33 8.38
N GLN A 206 -10.97 -0.21 8.90
CA GLN A 206 -10.33 -0.20 10.23
C GLN A 206 -11.31 -0.54 11.35
N ALA A 207 -12.53 0.02 11.29
CA ALA A 207 -13.57 -0.26 12.29
C ALA A 207 -13.99 -1.74 12.27
N GLU A 208 -14.12 -2.35 11.09
CA GLU A 208 -14.37 -3.79 10.94
C GLU A 208 -13.24 -4.65 11.52
N GLN A 209 -11.97 -4.31 11.27
CA GLN A 209 -10.83 -5.02 11.84
C GLN A 209 -10.81 -4.92 13.37
N ALA A 210 -11.09 -3.74 13.92
CA ALA A 210 -11.19 -3.54 15.37
C ALA A 210 -12.34 -4.36 15.99
N ALA A 211 -13.49 -4.44 15.31
CA ALA A 211 -14.62 -5.24 15.76
C ALA A 211 -14.27 -6.74 15.76
N ALA A 212 -13.62 -7.20 14.69
CA ALA A 212 -13.19 -8.59 14.58
C ALA A 212 -12.16 -8.97 15.66
N ALA A 213 -11.21 -8.08 15.95
CA ALA A 213 -10.21 -8.28 17.00
C ALA A 213 -10.86 -8.38 18.39
N ALA A 214 -11.86 -7.54 18.67
CA ALA A 214 -12.63 -7.61 19.90
C ALA A 214 -13.41 -8.94 20.02
N MET A 215 -13.99 -9.44 18.91
CA MET A 215 -14.65 -10.75 18.88
C MET A 215 -13.67 -11.90 19.15
N LEU A 216 -12.50 -11.91 18.49
CA LEU A 216 -11.47 -12.92 18.71
C LEU A 216 -10.99 -12.93 20.16
N ALA A 217 -10.77 -11.75 20.76
CA ALA A 217 -10.41 -11.64 22.17
C ALA A 217 -11.51 -12.18 23.10
N ALA A 218 -12.78 -11.90 22.80
CA ALA A 218 -13.91 -12.43 23.57
C ALA A 218 -14.08 -13.96 23.42
N ILE A 219 -13.65 -14.52 22.29
CA ILE A 219 -13.67 -15.97 22.03
C ILE A 219 -12.51 -16.67 22.75
N GLY A 220 -11.30 -16.10 22.74
CA GLY A 220 -10.10 -16.69 23.33
C GLY A 220 -9.99 -16.55 24.86
N GLY A 221 -10.85 -15.75 25.49
CA GLY A 221 -10.91 -15.54 26.94
C GLY A 221 -11.86 -16.47 27.71
N GLY A 222 -12.21 -17.63 27.16
CA GLY A 222 -13.16 -18.59 27.75
C GLY A 222 -12.61 -20.01 27.86
#